data_AF-A0A750JAM3-F1
#
_entry.id   AF-A0A750JAM3-F1
#
_cell.length_a   1.000
_cell.length_b   1.000
_cell.length_c   1.000
_cell.angle_alpha   90.00
_cell.angle_beta   90.00
_cell.angle_gamma   90.00
#
_symmetry.space_group_name_H-M   'P 1'
#
loop_
_entity.id
_entity.type
_entity.pdbx_description
1 polymer ?
#
loop_
_entity_poly.entity_id
_entity_poly.type
_entity_poly.pdbx_seq_one_letter_code
_entity_poly.pdbx_strand_id
1 'polypeptide(L)'
;NWSAATNTGDRSAATNTGNWSAATNTGDWSAATNTGNWSAATNTGNRSAATNTGNRSAATNTGNRSAATNTGDWSAATNTGDWSAAEVSGSQSVAAAFGIEGKARASEGGAIVLCYRDEDGELIHIRASKVGENGIMPNTWYQLNEDGEFVACE
;
A
#
# COMPACT_ATOMS: atom_id res chain seq x y z
N ASN A 1 20.25 -5.09 15.60
CA ASN A 1 20.20 -4.57 14.22
C ASN A 1 19.28 -5.34 13.31
N TRP A 2 18.67 -6.45 13.77
CA TRP A 2 17.68 -7.21 13.01
C TRP A 2 16.65 -7.68 14.02
N SER A 3 15.36 -7.56 13.69
CA SER A 3 14.27 -8.01 14.55
C SER A 3 13.07 -8.42 13.72
N ALA A 4 12.27 -9.35 14.22
CA ALA A 4 11.02 -9.74 13.59
C ALA A 4 9.92 -9.82 14.65
N ALA A 5 8.73 -9.30 14.32
CA ALA A 5 7.51 -9.48 15.08
C ALA A 5 6.48 -10.14 14.18
N THR A 6 5.88 -11.26 14.63
CA THR A 6 4.86 -11.98 13.87
C THR A 6 3.66 -12.26 14.77
N ASN A 7 2.45 -12.01 14.25
CA ASN A 7 1.20 -12.35 14.91
C ASN A 7 0.23 -12.97 13.88
N THR A 8 -0.66 -13.85 14.33
CA THR A 8 -1.59 -14.58 13.45
C THR A 8 -3.03 -14.58 13.96
N GLY A 9 -3.32 -13.84 15.04
CA GLY A 9 -4.67 -13.77 15.61
C GLY A 9 -5.53 -12.69 14.98
N ASP A 10 -6.84 -12.92 14.90
CA ASP A 10 -7.80 -11.87 14.54
C ASP A 10 -7.77 -10.75 15.60
N ARG A 11 -7.98 -9.51 15.15
CA ARG A 11 -7.92 -8.30 16.01
C ARG A 11 -6.58 -8.17 16.74
N SER A 12 -5.49 -8.57 16.10
CA SER A 12 -4.16 -8.53 16.68
C SER A 12 -3.28 -7.45 16.04
N ALA A 13 -2.13 -7.21 16.65
CA ALA A 13 -1.11 -6.32 16.12
C ALA A 13 0.28 -7.00 16.16
N ALA A 14 1.08 -6.74 15.14
CA ALA A 14 2.51 -7.01 15.12
C ALA A 14 3.24 -5.67 14.94
N THR A 15 4.08 -5.29 15.90
CA THR A 15 4.78 -4.01 15.89
C THR A 15 6.28 -4.23 16.05
N ASN A 16 7.07 -3.53 15.23
CA ASN A 16 8.53 -3.56 15.30
C ASN A 16 9.13 -2.17 15.01
N THR A 17 10.32 -1.89 15.55
CA THR A 17 10.96 -0.57 15.45
C THR A 17 12.45 -0.62 15.08
N GLY A 18 13.01 -1.81 14.87
CA GLY A 18 14.42 -1.98 14.53
C GLY A 18 14.74 -1.63 13.07
N ASN A 19 15.93 -1.11 12.78
CA ASN A 19 16.45 -1.14 11.40
C ASN A 19 16.63 -2.60 10.95
N TRP A 20 16.51 -2.87 9.65
CA TRP A 20 16.57 -4.23 9.08
C TRP A 20 15.60 -5.19 9.77
N SER A 21 14.34 -4.79 9.88
CA SER A 21 13.34 -5.53 10.64
C SER A 21 12.08 -5.83 9.85
N ALA A 22 11.28 -6.76 10.37
CA ALA A 22 10.00 -7.13 9.80
C ALA A 22 8.89 -7.11 10.88
N ALA A 23 7.72 -6.62 10.51
CA ALA A 23 6.48 -6.81 11.25
C ALA A 23 5.48 -7.53 10.32
N THR A 24 4.98 -8.69 10.72
CA THR A 24 4.06 -9.50 9.92
C THR A 24 2.81 -9.84 10.71
N ASN A 25 1.63 -9.64 10.11
CA ASN A 25 0.37 -10.08 10.67
C ASN A 25 -0.51 -10.80 9.64
N THR A 26 -1.34 -11.74 10.07
CA THR A 26 -2.22 -12.49 9.17
C THR A 26 -3.69 -12.57 9.62
N GLY A 27 -4.04 -12.05 10.79
CA GLY A 27 -5.43 -12.12 11.27
C GLY A 27 -6.35 -11.07 10.66
N ASP A 28 -7.65 -11.34 10.60
CA ASP A 28 -8.64 -10.34 10.18
C ASP A 28 -8.71 -9.20 11.20
N TRP A 29 -9.02 -7.99 10.73
CA TRP A 29 -9.06 -6.79 11.57
C TRP A 29 -7.75 -6.50 12.31
N SER A 30 -6.62 -6.81 11.69
CA SER A 30 -5.31 -6.71 12.33
C SER A 30 -4.46 -5.56 11.79
N ALA A 31 -3.34 -5.33 12.45
CA ALA A 31 -2.33 -4.37 12.01
C ALA A 31 -0.92 -4.97 12.01
N ALA A 32 -0.12 -4.62 11.02
CA ALA A 32 1.33 -4.83 11.00
C ALA A 32 2.00 -3.46 10.87
N THR A 33 2.79 -3.06 11.86
CA THR A 33 3.43 -1.74 11.92
C THR A 33 4.94 -1.87 12.08
N ASN A 34 5.69 -1.19 11.22
CA ASN A 34 7.14 -1.10 11.33
C ASN A 34 7.64 0.34 11.19
N THR A 35 8.68 0.72 11.92
CA THR A 35 9.23 2.09 11.86
C THR A 35 10.71 2.19 11.50
N GLY A 36 11.43 1.06 11.43
CA GLY A 36 12.87 1.09 11.15
C GLY A 36 13.21 1.27 9.67
N ASN A 37 14.40 1.77 9.37
CA ASN A 37 14.89 1.86 7.98
C ASN A 37 15.22 0.47 7.44
N TRP A 38 15.10 0.29 6.13
CA TRP A 38 15.34 -1.00 5.45
C TRP A 38 14.45 -2.10 6.03
N SER A 39 13.17 -1.80 6.23
CA SER A 39 12.25 -2.69 6.92
C SER A 39 11.04 -3.07 6.07
N ALA A 40 10.28 -4.04 6.57
CA ALA A 40 9.03 -4.46 5.97
C ALA A 40 7.90 -4.49 7.02
N ALA A 41 6.72 -4.03 6.62
CA ALA A 41 5.46 -4.27 7.31
C ALA A 41 4.54 -5.04 6.35
N THR A 42 4.11 -6.24 6.73
CA THR A 42 3.28 -7.11 5.89
C THR A 42 2.02 -7.52 6.64
N ASN A 43 0.86 -7.33 6.03
CA ASN A 43 -0.41 -7.85 6.55
C ASN A 43 -1.17 -8.62 5.46
N THR A 44 -1.91 -9.66 5.83
CA THR A 44 -2.69 -10.48 4.90
C THR A 44 -4.15 -10.63 5.28
N GLY A 45 -4.56 -10.19 6.47
CA GLY A 45 -5.95 -10.34 6.92
C GLY A 45 -6.90 -9.32 6.30
N ASN A 46 -8.20 -9.63 6.24
CA ASN A 46 -9.22 -8.72 5.74
C ASN A 46 -9.45 -7.56 6.71
N ARG A 47 -9.82 -6.39 6.18
CA ARG A 47 -10.06 -5.16 6.95
C ARG A 47 -8.88 -4.80 7.85
N SER A 48 -7.68 -4.95 7.31
CA SER A 48 -6.42 -4.81 8.04
C SER A 48 -5.60 -3.62 7.54
N ALA A 49 -4.50 -3.34 8.24
CA ALA A 49 -3.53 -2.33 7.84
C ALA A 49 -2.10 -2.88 7.89
N ALA A 50 -1.29 -2.48 6.91
CA ALA A 50 0.16 -2.61 6.91
C ALA A 50 0.78 -1.21 6.82
N THR A 51 1.51 -0.80 7.86
CA THR A 51 2.07 0.56 7.96
C THR A 51 3.57 0.49 8.15
N ASN A 52 4.32 1.20 7.32
CA ASN A 52 5.76 1.38 7.50
C ASN A 52 6.14 2.87 7.49
N THR A 53 7.07 3.29 8.34
CA THR A 53 7.54 4.69 8.37
C THR A 53 9.02 4.87 8.07
N GLY A 54 9.79 3.78 7.88
CA GLY A 54 11.23 3.87 7.64
C GLY A 54 11.60 4.11 6.19
N ASN A 55 12.75 4.72 5.94
CA ASN A 55 13.27 4.92 4.59
C ASN A 55 13.75 3.61 3.96
N ARG A 56 13.61 3.50 2.63
CA ARG A 56 13.97 2.32 1.83
C ARG A 56 13.25 1.06 2.33
N SER A 57 11.95 1.21 2.57
CA SER A 57 11.13 0.18 3.20
C SER A 57 9.93 -0.20 2.36
N ALA A 58 9.26 -1.28 2.76
CA ALA A 58 8.02 -1.74 2.14
C ALA A 58 6.88 -1.85 3.15
N ALA A 59 5.68 -1.45 2.74
CA ALA A 59 4.42 -1.78 3.37
C ALA A 59 3.59 -2.61 2.38
N THR A 60 3.18 -3.82 2.74
CA THR A 60 2.42 -4.71 1.86
C THR A 60 1.17 -5.21 2.56
N ASN A 61 0.02 -5.07 1.91
CA ASN A 61 -1.23 -5.67 2.37
C ASN A 61 -1.87 -6.51 1.26
N THR A 62 -2.45 -7.66 1.61
CA THR A 62 -3.15 -8.53 0.66
C THR A 62 -4.60 -8.82 1.02
N GLY A 63 -5.09 -8.32 2.15
CA GLY A 63 -6.48 -8.54 2.55
C GLY A 63 -7.46 -7.60 1.87
N ASN A 64 -8.72 -7.99 1.76
CA ASN A 64 -9.76 -7.14 1.19
C ASN A 64 -10.17 -6.02 2.17
N ARG A 65 -10.58 -4.87 1.64
CA ARG A 65 -10.93 -3.65 2.39
C ARG A 65 -9.81 -3.20 3.32
N SER A 66 -8.58 -3.26 2.83
CA SER A 66 -7.39 -3.03 3.64
C SER A 66 -6.62 -1.79 3.21
N ALA A 67 -5.61 -1.42 4.00
CA ALA A 67 -4.71 -0.32 3.69
C ALA A 67 -3.24 -0.78 3.75
N ALA A 68 -2.45 -0.29 2.81
CA ALA A 68 -0.99 -0.33 2.86
C ALA A 68 -0.46 1.10 2.84
N THR A 69 0.32 1.50 3.84
CA THR A 69 0.81 2.88 3.98
C THR A 69 2.30 2.89 4.23
N ASN A 70 3.04 3.68 3.48
CA ASN A 70 4.46 3.92 3.72
C ASN A 70 4.81 5.40 3.75
N THR A 71 5.40 5.88 4.84
CA THR A 71 5.73 7.30 4.98
C THR A 71 7.21 7.64 4.76
N GLY A 72 8.07 6.64 4.55
CA GLY A 72 9.51 6.84 4.35
C GLY A 72 9.87 7.13 2.89
N ASP A 73 11.03 7.74 2.66
CA ASP A 73 11.56 8.01 1.33
C ASP A 73 12.10 6.74 0.65
N TRP A 74 12.12 6.71 -0.68
CA TRP A 74 12.57 5.59 -1.52
C TRP A 74 11.87 4.28 -1.18
N SER A 75 10.57 4.34 -0.92
CA SER A 75 9.81 3.24 -0.36
C SER A 75 8.67 2.79 -1.27
N ALA A 76 8.03 1.69 -0.89
CA ALA A 76 6.84 1.18 -1.56
C ALA A 76 5.70 0.91 -0.58
N ALA A 77 4.48 1.20 -1.02
CA ALA A 77 3.26 0.69 -0.41
C ALA A 77 2.49 -0.10 -1.47
N THR A 78 2.16 -1.36 -1.18
CA THR A 78 1.48 -2.25 -2.13
C THR A 78 0.25 -2.85 -1.48
N ASN A 79 -0.89 -2.76 -2.17
CA ASN A 79 -2.11 -3.44 -1.79
C ASN A 79 -2.63 -4.31 -2.93
N THR A 80 -2.96 -5.56 -2.63
CA THR A 80 -3.47 -6.52 -3.64
C THR A 80 -4.92 -6.93 -3.41
N GLY A 81 -5.53 -6.54 -2.28
CA GLY A 81 -6.92 -6.89 -1.96
C GLY A 81 -7.93 -5.96 -2.65
N ASP A 82 -9.16 -6.44 -2.75
CA ASP A 82 -10.30 -5.69 -3.31
C ASP A 82 -10.75 -4.59 -2.35
N TRP A 83 -11.29 -3.49 -2.89
CA TRP A 83 -11.71 -2.29 -2.14
C TRP A 83 -10.62 -1.73 -1.23
N SER A 84 -9.37 -1.82 -1.67
CA SER A 84 -8.22 -1.54 -0.82
C SER A 84 -7.40 -0.35 -1.29
N ALA A 85 -6.60 0.20 -0.38
CA ALA A 85 -5.87 1.43 -0.59
C ALA A 85 -4.36 1.23 -0.41
N ALA A 86 -3.56 1.91 -1.25
CA ALA A 86 -2.11 2.02 -1.10
C ALA A 86 -1.69 3.49 -1.06
N GLU A 87 -0.86 3.86 -0.08
CA GLU A 87 -0.41 5.23 0.11
C GLU A 87 1.09 5.33 0.34
N VAL A 88 1.72 6.28 -0.34
CA VAL A 88 3.07 6.74 0.01
C VAL A 88 3.11 8.24 0.25
N SER A 89 3.78 8.67 1.33
CA SER A 89 4.02 10.10 1.60
C SER A 89 5.48 10.54 1.49
N GLY A 90 6.41 9.58 1.41
CA GLY A 90 7.83 9.88 1.20
C GLY A 90 8.16 10.16 -0.27
N SER A 91 9.25 10.90 -0.50
CA SER A 91 9.76 11.19 -1.84
C SER A 91 10.32 9.93 -2.50
N GLN A 92 10.35 9.90 -3.84
CA GLN A 92 10.88 8.77 -4.63
C GLN A 92 10.20 7.44 -4.30
N SER A 93 8.95 7.47 -3.84
CA SER A 93 8.20 6.31 -3.38
C SER A 93 7.04 5.98 -4.32
N VAL A 94 6.59 4.73 -4.29
CA VAL A 94 5.51 4.25 -5.16
C VAL A 94 4.38 3.61 -4.35
N ALA A 95 3.16 4.07 -4.57
CA ALA A 95 1.94 3.41 -4.10
C ALA A 95 1.33 2.57 -5.22
N ALA A 96 1.05 1.30 -4.97
CA ALA A 96 0.48 0.38 -5.95
C ALA A 96 -0.76 -0.34 -5.39
N ALA A 97 -1.88 -0.29 -6.11
CA ALA A 97 -3.09 -1.04 -5.77
C ALA A 97 -3.56 -1.90 -6.96
N PHE A 98 -3.80 -3.18 -6.71
CA PHE A 98 -4.02 -4.19 -7.77
C PHE A 98 -5.35 -4.96 -7.69
N GLY A 99 -6.11 -4.79 -6.61
CA GLY A 99 -7.43 -5.43 -6.44
C GLY A 99 -8.56 -4.67 -7.13
N ILE A 100 -9.75 -5.26 -7.15
CA ILE A 100 -10.98 -4.62 -7.66
C ILE A 100 -11.24 -3.36 -6.84
N GLU A 101 -11.60 -2.25 -7.50
CA GLU A 101 -11.81 -0.94 -6.86
C GLU A 101 -10.60 -0.46 -6.01
N GLY A 102 -9.39 -0.93 -6.32
CA GLY A 102 -8.17 -0.51 -5.67
C GLY A 102 -7.85 0.96 -5.93
N LYS A 103 -7.44 1.70 -4.89
CA LYS A 103 -7.05 3.11 -5.01
C LYS A 103 -5.64 3.38 -4.49
N ALA A 104 -4.97 4.37 -5.09
CA ALA A 104 -3.60 4.73 -4.74
C ALA A 104 -3.43 6.24 -4.59
N ARG A 105 -2.57 6.64 -3.65
CA ARG A 105 -2.21 8.04 -3.38
C ARG A 105 -0.71 8.16 -3.18
N ALA A 106 -0.12 9.20 -3.76
CA ALA A 106 1.28 9.53 -3.55
C ALA A 106 1.46 11.04 -3.29
N SER A 107 2.42 11.40 -2.46
CA SER A 107 2.87 12.79 -2.30
C SER A 107 3.78 13.23 -3.47
N GLU A 108 4.13 14.52 -3.49
CA GLU A 108 5.02 15.08 -4.50
C GLU A 108 6.36 14.34 -4.58
N GLY A 109 6.84 14.08 -5.80
CA GLY A 109 8.03 13.28 -6.04
C GLY A 109 7.82 11.76 -5.92
N GLY A 110 6.59 11.31 -5.63
CA GLY A 110 6.19 9.91 -5.69
C GLY A 110 5.51 9.52 -7.00
N ALA A 111 5.02 8.27 -7.05
CA ALA A 111 4.26 7.74 -8.17
C ALA A 111 3.16 6.79 -7.71
N ILE A 112 2.18 6.56 -8.57
CA ILE A 112 1.11 5.59 -8.38
C ILE A 112 1.13 4.53 -9.48
N VAL A 113 0.70 3.31 -9.14
CA VAL A 113 0.39 2.21 -10.06
C VAL A 113 -0.98 1.67 -9.72
N LEU A 114 -1.85 1.56 -10.72
CA LEU A 114 -3.23 1.11 -10.53
C LEU A 114 -3.61 0.08 -11.59
N CYS A 115 -4.47 -0.85 -11.19
CA CYS A 115 -5.17 -1.74 -12.10
C CYS A 115 -6.67 -1.45 -12.12
N TYR A 116 -7.30 -1.62 -13.27
CA TYR A 116 -8.74 -1.77 -13.40
C TYR A 116 -9.03 -3.24 -13.72
N ARG A 117 -9.99 -3.81 -12.97
CA ARG A 117 -10.51 -5.16 -13.16
C ARG A 117 -12.02 -5.09 -13.32
N ASP A 118 -12.58 -6.00 -14.11
CA ASP A 118 -14.02 -6.14 -14.22
C ASP A 118 -14.62 -6.93 -13.04
N GLU A 119 -15.93 -7.20 -13.10
CA GLU A 119 -16.68 -7.91 -12.05
C GLU A 119 -16.24 -9.37 -11.86
N ASP A 120 -15.68 -10.00 -12.89
CA ASP A 120 -15.13 -11.36 -12.85
C ASP A 120 -13.68 -11.38 -12.32
N GLY A 121 -13.08 -10.21 -12.12
CA GLY A 121 -11.71 -10.03 -11.64
C GLY A 121 -10.66 -10.07 -12.74
N GLU A 122 -11.04 -10.07 -14.02
CA GLU A 122 -10.11 -10.05 -15.14
C GLU A 122 -9.36 -8.73 -15.20
N LEU A 123 -8.07 -8.78 -15.50
CA LEU A 123 -7.24 -7.57 -15.58
C LEU A 123 -7.44 -6.90 -16.94
N ILE A 124 -8.11 -5.75 -16.95
CA ILE A 124 -8.40 -5.00 -18.17
C ILE A 124 -7.34 -3.92 -18.42
N HIS A 125 -6.98 -3.14 -17.38
CA HIS A 125 -5.97 -2.09 -17.51
C HIS A 125 -4.98 -2.11 -16.37
N ILE A 126 -3.75 -1.71 -16.68
CA ILE A 126 -2.74 -1.29 -15.73
C ILE A 126 -2.11 0.02 -16.20
N ARG A 127 -1.94 0.98 -15.30
CA ARG A 127 -1.27 2.26 -15.59
C ARG A 127 -0.37 2.66 -14.43
N ALA A 128 0.68 3.39 -14.76
CA ALA A 128 1.57 4.02 -13.81
C ALA A 128 1.77 5.49 -14.19
N SER A 129 1.85 6.36 -13.20
CA SER A 129 2.20 7.75 -13.42
C SER A 129 2.89 8.34 -12.20
N LYS A 130 3.85 9.23 -12.44
CA LYS A 130 4.42 10.06 -11.40
C LYS A 130 3.44 11.17 -11.04
N VAL A 131 3.50 11.59 -9.78
CA VAL A 131 2.80 12.79 -9.32
C VAL A 131 3.35 14.01 -10.06
N GLY A 132 2.45 14.86 -10.58
CA GLY A 132 2.78 15.99 -11.45
C GLY A 132 2.79 15.66 -12.95
N GLU A 133 2.66 14.38 -13.32
CA GLU A 133 2.57 13.92 -14.71
C GLU A 133 1.18 13.31 -14.97
N ASN A 134 0.73 13.34 -16.24
CA ASN A 134 -0.55 12.74 -16.69
C ASN A 134 -1.78 13.14 -15.86
N GLY A 135 -1.82 14.37 -15.34
CA GLY A 135 -2.94 14.88 -14.55
C GLY A 135 -3.00 14.40 -13.10
N ILE A 136 -1.98 13.67 -12.61
CA ILE A 136 -1.93 13.20 -11.23
C ILE A 136 -1.50 14.31 -10.28
N MET A 137 -2.40 14.68 -9.37
CA MET A 137 -2.15 15.66 -8.33
C MET A 137 -1.57 15.01 -7.06
N PRO A 138 -0.69 15.71 -6.32
CA PRO A 138 -0.16 15.20 -5.07
C PRO A 138 -1.26 15.04 -4.02
N ASN A 139 -1.14 14.00 -3.20
CA ASN A 139 -2.03 13.73 -2.07
C ASN A 139 -3.52 13.55 -2.45
N THR A 140 -3.79 13.18 -3.70
CA THR A 140 -5.13 12.84 -4.19
C THR A 140 -5.23 11.33 -4.40
N TRP A 141 -6.36 10.74 -4.03
CA TRP A 141 -6.64 9.34 -4.30
C TRP A 141 -7.09 9.17 -5.74
N TYR A 142 -6.55 8.17 -6.42
CA TYR A 142 -6.93 7.81 -7.78
C TYR A 142 -7.33 6.34 -7.88
N GLN A 143 -8.26 6.08 -8.79
CA GLN A 143 -8.60 4.76 -9.34
C GLN A 143 -8.42 4.79 -10.86
N LEU A 144 -8.41 3.62 -11.50
CA LEU A 144 -8.62 3.53 -12.95
C LEU A 144 -10.10 3.28 -13.24
N ASN A 145 -10.62 3.92 -14.28
CA ASN A 145 -11.95 3.60 -14.83
C ASN A 145 -11.87 2.50 -15.90
N GLU A 146 -13.02 2.16 -16.49
CA GLU A 146 -13.16 1.15 -17.54
C GLU A 146 -12.38 1.45 -18.83
N ASP A 147 -12.10 2.73 -19.10
CA ASP A 147 -11.28 3.19 -20.22
C ASP A 147 -9.77 3.19 -19.91
N GLY A 148 -9.40 2.91 -18.65
CA GLY A 148 -8.01 2.92 -18.20
C GLY A 148 -7.45 4.33 -17.97
N GLU A 149 -8.32 5.29 -17.69
CA GLU A 149 -7.98 6.65 -17.29
C GLU A 149 -7.92 6.79 -15.76
N PHE A 150 -7.04 7.66 -15.26
CA PHE A 150 -6.98 7.98 -13.85
C PHE A 150 -8.13 8.90 -13.45
N VAL A 151 -8.94 8.47 -12.48
CA VAL A 151 -10.07 9.24 -11.95
C VAL A 151 -9.83 9.52 -10.47
N ALA A 152 -9.93 10.79 -10.08
CA ALA A 152 -9.83 11.20 -8.68
C ALA A 152 -11.04 10.68 -7.87
N CYS A 153 -10.79 10.21 -6.65
CA CYS A 153 -11.79 9.65 -5.75
C CYS A 153 -11.56 10.10 -4.30
N GLU A 154 -12.51 9.78 -3.43
CA GLU A 154 -12.40 9.96 -1.97
C GLU A 154 -11.71 8.76 -1.30
#